data_AF-A0A842U063-F1
#
_entry.id   AF-A0A842U063-F1
#
_cell.length_a   1.000
_cell.length_b   1.000
_cell.length_c   1.000
_cell.angle_alpha   90.00
_cell.angle_beta   90.00
_cell.angle_gamma   90.00
#
_symmetry.space_group_name_H-M   'P 1'
#
loop_
_entity.id
_entity.type
_entity.pdbx_description
1 polymer ?
#
loop_
_entity_poly.entity_id
_entity_poly.type
_entity_poly.pdbx_seq_one_letter_code
_entity_poly.pdbx_strand_id
1 'polypeptide(L)'
;MKQKPKSGILQAGKKFEKLNFKRKNKNLKPFVQDSRKLTLSQKTADNLAKWAGSWSFILSFLVFLCLWMILNTYIWLNYINNQPFDPYPFILLNLILSCLAAIQAPVILMSQNRAAERDRLRAEYDYQVNRKAEREIRDIKKQVNRIELKLNEKLHIKRKTT
;
A
#
# COMPACT_ATOMS: atom_id res chain seq x y z
N MET A 1 -32.27 33.69 40.29
CA MET A 1 -31.48 32.48 40.62
C MET A 1 -31.23 31.66 39.35
N LYS A 2 -29.98 31.63 38.84
CA LYS A 2 -29.59 30.78 37.69
C LYS A 2 -29.20 29.39 38.19
N GLN A 3 -30.04 28.37 37.95
CA GLN A 3 -29.67 26.97 38.16
C GLN A 3 -28.56 26.60 37.16
N LYS A 4 -27.33 26.37 37.66
CA LYS A 4 -26.26 25.74 36.89
C LYS A 4 -26.68 24.30 36.55
N PRO A 5 -26.64 23.87 35.29
CA PRO A 5 -26.97 22.49 34.95
C PRO A 5 -25.98 21.52 35.60
N LYS A 6 -26.52 20.48 36.23
CA LYS A 6 -25.82 19.41 36.97
C LYS A 6 -24.66 18.84 36.14
N SER A 7 -23.45 18.89 36.69
CA SER A 7 -22.19 18.45 36.03
C SER A 7 -22.21 16.97 35.59
N GLY A 8 -23.14 16.16 36.10
CA GLY A 8 -23.36 14.77 35.68
C GLY A 8 -23.90 14.61 34.25
N ILE A 9 -24.76 15.52 33.78
CA ILE A 9 -25.38 15.43 32.44
C ILE A 9 -24.34 15.74 31.35
N LEU A 10 -23.43 16.69 31.64
CA LEU A 10 -22.34 17.07 30.75
C LEU A 10 -21.28 15.96 30.62
N GLN A 11 -21.02 15.23 31.71
CA GLN A 11 -20.11 14.08 31.70
C GLN A 11 -20.71 12.86 31.01
N ALA A 12 -22.01 12.62 31.18
CA ALA A 12 -22.74 11.57 30.47
C ALA A 12 -22.73 11.80 28.95
N GLY A 13 -22.93 13.05 28.51
CA GLY A 13 -22.83 13.44 27.10
C GLY A 13 -21.46 13.17 26.48
N LYS A 14 -20.37 13.60 27.15
CA LYS A 14 -18.99 13.33 26.68
C LYS A 14 -18.66 11.83 26.62
N LYS A 15 -19.20 11.03 27.56
CA LYS A 15 -19.02 9.56 27.56
C LYS A 15 -19.79 8.91 26.42
N PHE A 16 -21.02 9.36 26.15
CA PHE A 16 -21.83 8.90 25.02
C PHE A 16 -21.19 9.24 23.67
N GLU A 17 -20.63 10.43 23.54
CA GLU A 17 -19.92 10.86 22.33
C GLU A 17 -18.68 10.01 22.08
N LYS A 18 -17.86 9.77 23.12
CA LYS A 18 -16.71 8.85 23.05
C LYS A 18 -17.12 7.42 22.70
N LEU A 19 -18.24 6.93 23.22
CA LEU A 19 -18.76 5.60 22.92
C LEU A 19 -19.24 5.48 21.48
N ASN A 20 -19.97 6.48 20.96
CA ASN A 20 -20.39 6.53 19.56
C ASN A 20 -19.20 6.66 18.61
N PHE A 21 -18.21 7.49 18.94
CA PHE A 21 -16.97 7.61 18.18
C PHE A 21 -16.22 6.27 18.11
N LYS A 22 -16.07 5.58 19.25
CA LYS A 22 -15.43 4.26 19.31
C LYS A 22 -16.21 3.20 18.54
N ARG A 23 -17.55 3.24 18.55
CA ARG A 23 -18.42 2.32 17.78
C ARG A 23 -18.34 2.56 16.27
N LYS A 24 -18.30 3.82 15.84
CA LYS A 24 -18.19 4.21 14.43
C LYS A 24 -16.84 3.79 13.84
N ASN A 25 -15.76 3.93 14.61
CA ASN A 25 -14.41 3.54 14.19
C ASN A 25 -14.18 2.02 14.19
N LYS A 26 -14.90 1.25 15.03
CA LYS A 26 -14.80 -0.23 15.07
C LYS A 26 -15.28 -0.93 13.79
N ASN A 27 -16.05 -0.22 12.96
CA ASN A 27 -16.55 -0.73 11.68
C ASN A 27 -15.69 -0.31 10.48
N LEU A 28 -14.69 0.55 10.69
CA LEU A 28 -13.64 0.78 9.69
C LEU A 28 -12.67 -0.40 9.74
N LYS A 29 -13.01 -1.47 9.04
CA LYS A 29 -12.02 -2.51 8.74
C LYS A 29 -10.99 -1.89 7.78
N PRO A 30 -9.67 -2.01 8.02
CA PRO A 30 -8.70 -1.63 7.01
C PRO A 30 -8.98 -2.44 5.74
N PHE A 31 -9.25 -1.74 4.63
CA PHE A 31 -9.85 -2.31 3.42
C PHE A 31 -8.91 -3.27 2.65
N VAL A 32 -7.62 -3.30 3.00
CA VAL A 32 -6.60 -4.14 2.36
C VAL A 32 -6.38 -5.42 3.16
N GLN A 33 -7.42 -6.22 3.35
CA GLN A 33 -7.27 -7.58 3.85
C GLN A 33 -7.73 -8.57 2.78
N ASP A 34 -7.03 -8.56 1.63
CA ASP A 34 -7.07 -9.69 0.71
C ASP A 34 -6.29 -10.85 1.34
N SER A 35 -6.94 -11.52 2.29
CA SER A 35 -6.50 -12.80 2.85
C SER A 35 -6.82 -13.94 1.88
N ARG A 36 -6.58 -13.76 0.57
CA ARG A 36 -6.33 -14.91 -0.30
C ARG A 36 -5.16 -15.66 0.34
N LYS A 37 -5.39 -16.92 0.73
CA LYS A 37 -4.37 -17.77 1.35
C LYS A 37 -3.17 -17.81 0.39
N LEU A 38 -2.17 -16.96 0.63
CA LEU A 38 -0.96 -16.88 -0.18
C LEU A 38 -0.35 -18.28 -0.20
N THR A 39 -0.30 -18.90 -1.37
CA THR A 39 0.43 -20.15 -1.54
C THR A 39 1.89 -19.93 -1.13
N LEU A 40 2.55 -20.97 -0.62
CA LEU A 40 3.94 -20.86 -0.15
C LEU A 40 4.86 -20.24 -1.23
N SER A 41 4.63 -20.60 -2.50
CA SER A 41 5.30 -20.05 -3.67
C SER A 41 5.06 -18.55 -3.88
N GLN A 42 3.87 -18.05 -3.55
CA GLN A 42 3.57 -16.61 -3.61
C GLN A 42 4.21 -15.85 -2.46
N LYS A 43 4.42 -16.46 -1.29
CA LYS A 43 5.16 -15.80 -0.19
C LYS A 43 6.64 -15.70 -0.50
N THR A 44 7.24 -16.75 -1.06
CA THR A 44 8.66 -16.76 -1.40
C THR A 44 8.97 -15.81 -2.54
N ALA A 45 8.11 -15.75 -3.57
CA ALA A 45 8.26 -14.80 -4.68
C ALA A 45 8.30 -13.33 -4.22
N ASP A 46 7.47 -12.93 -3.26
CA ASP A 46 7.47 -11.54 -2.78
C ASP A 46 8.61 -11.22 -1.87
N ASN A 47 9.03 -12.18 -1.06
CA ASN A 47 10.20 -12.00 -0.23
C ASN A 47 11.44 -11.87 -1.13
N LEU A 48 11.53 -12.69 -2.19
CA LEU A 48 12.58 -12.61 -3.19
C LEU A 48 12.54 -11.29 -3.97
N ALA A 49 11.36 -10.83 -4.42
CA ALA A 49 11.20 -9.57 -5.13
C ALA A 49 11.58 -8.36 -4.25
N LYS A 50 11.19 -8.36 -2.97
CA LYS A 50 11.57 -7.32 -2.00
C LYS A 50 13.07 -7.33 -1.70
N TRP A 51 13.69 -8.51 -1.63
CA TRP A 51 15.11 -8.64 -1.34
C TRP A 51 15.96 -8.28 -2.56
N ALA A 52 15.56 -8.73 -3.75
CA ALA A 52 16.22 -8.41 -5.03
C ALA A 52 16.11 -6.93 -5.43
N GLY A 53 15.07 -6.23 -4.98
CA GLY A 53 14.91 -4.79 -5.20
C GLY A 53 15.73 -3.90 -4.27
N SER A 54 16.50 -4.47 -3.33
CA SER A 54 17.30 -3.70 -2.39
C SER A 54 18.64 -3.25 -3.00
N TRP A 55 19.02 -2.01 -2.75
CA TRP A 55 20.30 -1.45 -3.19
C TRP A 55 21.51 -2.23 -2.63
N SER A 56 21.36 -2.81 -1.43
CA SER A 56 22.39 -3.63 -0.80
C SER A 56 22.58 -5.00 -1.47
N PHE A 57 21.54 -5.56 -2.09
CA PHE A 57 21.64 -6.84 -2.82
C PHE A 57 22.50 -6.67 -4.08
N ILE A 58 22.28 -5.60 -4.84
CA ILE A 58 23.04 -5.27 -6.04
C ILE A 58 24.54 -5.15 -5.70
N LEU A 59 24.86 -4.43 -4.62
CA LEU A 59 26.24 -4.24 -4.18
C LEU A 59 26.89 -5.57 -3.71
N SER A 60 26.16 -6.38 -2.94
CA SER A 60 26.64 -7.71 -2.51
C SER A 60 26.90 -8.65 -3.69
N PHE A 61 26.04 -8.62 -4.71
CA PHE A 61 26.19 -9.44 -5.91
C PHE A 61 27.40 -9.01 -6.74
N LEU A 62 27.64 -7.70 -6.82
CA LEU A 62 28.80 -7.12 -7.49
C LEU A 62 30.11 -7.52 -6.79
N VAL A 63 30.14 -7.44 -5.46
CA VAL A 63 31.29 -7.88 -4.65
C VAL A 63 31.54 -9.38 -4.82
N PHE A 64 30.48 -10.21 -4.81
CA PHE A 64 30.60 -11.64 -5.05
C PHE A 64 31.19 -11.95 -6.44
N LEU A 65 30.75 -11.24 -7.48
CA LEU A 65 31.27 -11.40 -8.84
C LEU A 65 32.74 -10.98 -8.93
N CYS A 66 33.11 -9.86 -8.32
CA CYS A 66 34.51 -9.44 -8.23
C CYS A 66 35.38 -10.46 -7.47
N LEU A 67 34.89 -11.00 -6.35
CA LEU A 67 35.59 -12.00 -5.57
C LEU A 67 35.79 -13.30 -6.36
N TRP A 68 34.76 -13.75 -7.09
CA TRP A 68 34.82 -14.94 -7.94
C TRP A 68 35.82 -14.79 -9.09
N MET A 69 35.87 -13.60 -9.69
CA MET A 69 36.84 -13.27 -10.73
C MET A 69 38.28 -13.28 -10.16
N ILE A 70 38.50 -12.65 -9.00
CA ILE A 70 39.81 -12.63 -8.32
C ILE A 70 40.25 -14.05 -7.95
N LEU A 71 39.36 -14.88 -7.39
CA LEU A 71 39.66 -16.27 -7.04
C LEU A 71 40.05 -17.09 -8.27
N ASN A 72 39.31 -16.97 -9.39
CA ASN A 72 39.65 -17.67 -10.63
C ASN A 72 41.01 -17.22 -11.19
N THR A 73 41.27 -15.91 -11.22
CA THR A 73 42.58 -15.38 -11.67
C THR A 73 43.72 -15.79 -10.74
N TYR A 74 43.50 -15.80 -9.41
CA TYR A 74 44.50 -16.20 -8.43
C TYR A 74 44.82 -17.70 -8.50
N ILE A 75 43.81 -18.56 -8.66
CA ILE A 75 43.98 -20.01 -8.84
C ILE A 75 44.72 -20.31 -10.14
N TRP A 76 44.40 -19.60 -11.23
CA TRP A 76 45.11 -19.71 -12.51
C TRP A 76 46.58 -19.31 -12.38
N LEU A 77 46.90 -18.26 -11.61
CA LEU A 77 48.27 -17.76 -11.47
C LEU A 77 49.13 -18.56 -10.49
N ASN A 78 48.55 -19.17 -9.45
CA ASN A 78 49.32 -19.79 -8.36
C ASN A 78 49.27 -21.32 -8.24
N TYR A 79 48.24 -22.02 -8.77
CA TYR A 79 47.99 -23.41 -8.35
C TYR A 79 47.98 -24.46 -9.48
N ILE A 80 47.70 -24.09 -10.73
CA ILE A 80 47.54 -25.04 -11.84
C ILE A 80 48.41 -24.62 -13.02
N ASN A 81 49.31 -25.52 -13.46
CA ASN A 81 50.20 -25.42 -14.61
C ASN A 81 49.48 -25.01 -15.93
N ASN A 82 49.24 -23.71 -16.13
CA ASN A 82 48.68 -23.11 -17.35
C ASN A 82 47.36 -23.73 -17.89
N GLN A 83 46.63 -24.51 -17.09
CA GLN A 83 45.33 -25.09 -17.46
C GLN A 83 44.22 -24.29 -16.76
N PRO A 84 43.61 -23.30 -17.43
CA PRO A 84 42.54 -22.52 -16.82
C PRO A 84 41.31 -23.40 -16.58
N PHE A 85 40.82 -23.42 -15.34
CA PHE A 85 39.53 -24.04 -14.97
C PHE A 85 38.35 -23.32 -15.64
N ASP A 86 38.51 -22.02 -15.93
CA ASP A 86 37.59 -21.20 -16.76
C ASP A 86 38.39 -20.12 -17.54
N PRO A 87 38.85 -20.41 -18.78
CA PRO A 87 39.60 -19.46 -19.60
C PRO A 87 38.77 -18.23 -19.98
N TYR A 88 39.43 -17.08 -20.11
CA TYR A 88 38.80 -15.85 -20.59
C TYR A 88 38.20 -16.08 -21.98
N PRO A 89 36.90 -15.83 -22.23
CA PRO A 89 35.92 -15.13 -21.40
C PRO A 89 35.06 -16.09 -20.56
N PHE A 90 35.15 -16.00 -19.22
CA PHE A 90 34.52 -16.87 -18.21
C PHE A 90 33.17 -17.48 -18.62
N ILE A 91 33.20 -18.66 -19.27
CA ILE A 91 32.04 -19.21 -19.99
C ILE A 91 31.01 -19.74 -19.00
N LEU A 92 31.47 -20.32 -17.89
CA LEU A 92 30.62 -20.84 -16.82
C LEU A 92 29.94 -19.70 -16.08
N LEU A 93 30.67 -18.62 -15.80
CA LEU A 93 30.10 -17.44 -15.15
C LEU A 93 29.02 -16.81 -16.02
N ASN A 94 29.30 -16.66 -17.33
CA ASN A 94 28.35 -16.06 -18.27
C ASN A 94 27.09 -16.93 -18.45
N LEU A 95 27.24 -18.25 -18.46
CA LEU A 95 26.11 -19.20 -18.51
C LEU A 95 25.21 -19.07 -17.27
N ILE A 96 25.80 -19.05 -16.08
CA ILE A 96 25.07 -18.94 -14.82
C ILE A 96 24.35 -17.59 -14.74
N LEU A 97 25.02 -16.49 -15.09
CA LEU A 97 24.41 -15.16 -15.11
C LEU A 97 23.24 -15.07 -16.09
N SER A 98 23.38 -15.64 -17.28
CA SER A 98 22.31 -15.66 -18.30
C SER A 98 21.08 -16.42 -17.81
N CYS A 99 21.28 -17.57 -17.16
CA CYS A 99 20.19 -18.34 -16.56
C CYS A 99 19.51 -17.58 -15.41
N LEU A 100 20.30 -16.95 -14.53
CA LEU A 100 19.80 -16.11 -13.44
C LEU A 100 18.94 -14.95 -13.97
N ALA A 101 19.42 -14.24 -14.99
CA ALA A 101 18.71 -13.14 -15.63
C ALA A 101 17.39 -13.61 -16.28
N ALA A 102 17.40 -14.77 -16.94
CA ALA A 102 16.22 -15.34 -17.58
C ALA A 102 15.10 -15.65 -16.56
N ILE A 103 15.45 -16.10 -15.35
CA ILE A 103 14.48 -16.36 -14.27
C ILE A 103 14.05 -15.07 -13.56
N GLN A 104 14.91 -14.05 -13.49
CA GLN A 104 14.57 -12.77 -12.85
C GLN A 104 13.41 -12.06 -13.54
N ALA A 105 13.41 -11.95 -14.87
CA ALA A 105 12.38 -11.23 -15.62
C ALA A 105 10.93 -11.70 -15.31
N PRO A 106 10.59 -13.01 -15.37
CA PRO A 106 9.24 -13.47 -15.04
C PRO A 106 8.90 -13.36 -13.55
N VAL A 107 9.87 -13.52 -12.64
CA VAL A 107 9.63 -13.34 -11.19
C VAL A 107 9.29 -11.87 -10.89
N ILE A 108 10.05 -10.94 -11.47
CA ILE A 108 9.78 -9.50 -11.39
C ILE A 108 8.41 -9.21 -12.01
N LEU A 109 8.11 -9.74 -13.19
CA LEU A 109 6.82 -9.53 -13.87
C LEU A 109 5.64 -10.08 -13.06
N MET A 110 5.77 -11.24 -12.41
CA MET A 110 4.74 -11.78 -11.52
C MET A 110 4.52 -10.89 -10.30
N SER A 111 5.59 -10.33 -9.73
CA SER A 111 5.49 -9.39 -8.61
C SER A 111 4.81 -8.08 -9.01
N GLN A 112 5.11 -7.57 -10.22
CA GLN A 112 4.51 -6.38 -10.79
C GLN A 112 3.04 -6.57 -11.12
N ASN A 113 2.68 -7.68 -11.78
CA ASN A 113 1.28 -8.00 -12.10
C ASN A 113 0.40 -8.01 -10.85
N ARG A 114 0.95 -8.49 -9.72
CA ARG A 114 0.23 -8.52 -8.45
C ARG A 114 0.15 -7.16 -7.76
N ALA A 115 1.20 -6.34 -7.84
CA ALA A 115 1.13 -4.96 -7.38
C ALA A 115 0.04 -4.19 -8.15
N ALA A 116 0.02 -4.33 -9.49
CA ALA A 116 -0.97 -3.71 -10.36
C ALA A 116 -2.40 -4.18 -10.06
N GLU A 117 -2.62 -5.47 -9.79
CA GLU A 117 -3.94 -5.98 -9.40
C GLU A 117 -4.43 -5.34 -8.08
N ARG A 118 -3.54 -5.23 -7.09
CA ARG A 118 -3.84 -4.56 -5.80
C ARG A 118 -4.14 -3.08 -5.99
N ASP A 119 -3.38 -2.39 -6.82
CA ASP A 119 -3.59 -0.97 -7.11
C ASP A 119 -4.90 -0.74 -7.85
N ARG A 120 -5.26 -1.62 -8.81
CA ARG A 120 -6.57 -1.56 -9.50
C ARG A 120 -7.74 -1.73 -8.52
N LEU A 121 -7.66 -2.72 -7.63
CA LEU A 121 -8.69 -2.95 -6.61
C LEU A 121 -8.84 -1.75 -5.67
N ARG A 122 -7.71 -1.12 -5.30
CA ARG A 122 -7.70 0.09 -4.47
C ARG A 122 -8.37 1.26 -5.19
N ALA A 123 -8.05 1.46 -6.46
CA ALA A 123 -8.65 2.52 -7.27
C ALA A 123 -10.17 2.35 -7.45
N GLU A 124 -10.64 1.14 -7.73
CA GLU A 124 -12.08 0.84 -7.84
C GLU A 124 -12.82 1.13 -6.53
N TYR A 125 -12.20 0.81 -5.40
CA TYR A 125 -12.79 1.10 -4.10
C TYR A 125 -12.84 2.60 -3.81
N ASP A 126 -11.74 3.32 -4.01
CA ASP A 126 -11.67 4.77 -3.83
C ASP A 126 -12.71 5.47 -4.72
N TYR A 127 -12.93 4.97 -5.94
CA TYR A 127 -13.99 5.42 -6.82
C TYR A 127 -15.39 5.23 -6.20
N GLN A 128 -15.70 4.04 -5.67
CA GLN A 128 -16.99 3.77 -5.02
C GLN A 128 -17.22 4.62 -3.77
N VAL A 129 -16.18 4.85 -2.96
CA VAL A 129 -16.24 5.71 -1.77
C VAL A 129 -16.51 7.15 -2.19
N ASN A 130 -15.80 7.66 -3.19
CA ASN A 130 -16.01 9.01 -3.72
C ASN A 130 -17.43 9.19 -4.26
N ARG A 131 -17.96 8.21 -5.00
CA ARG A 131 -19.35 8.21 -5.49
C ARG A 131 -20.38 8.18 -4.36
N LYS A 132 -20.07 7.53 -3.23
CA LYS A 132 -20.93 7.55 -2.04
C LYS A 132 -20.87 8.91 -1.34
N ALA A 133 -19.67 9.46 -1.14
CA ALA A 133 -19.46 10.77 -0.56
C ALA A 133 -20.17 11.87 -1.38
N GLU A 134 -20.10 11.81 -2.71
CA GLU A 134 -20.78 12.75 -3.60
C GLU A 134 -22.30 12.72 -3.40
N ARG A 135 -22.89 11.53 -3.25
CA ARG A 135 -24.33 11.38 -2.95
C ARG A 135 -24.69 11.96 -1.59
N GLU A 136 -23.91 11.65 -0.55
CA GLU A 136 -24.14 12.18 0.79
C GLU A 136 -24.04 13.72 0.81
N ILE A 137 -23.05 14.30 0.14
CA ILE A 137 -22.91 15.75 -0.01
C ILE A 137 -24.12 16.36 -0.73
N ARG A 138 -24.59 15.71 -1.82
CA ARG A 138 -25.77 16.16 -2.56
C ARG A 138 -27.03 16.15 -1.70
N ASP A 139 -27.19 15.15 -0.85
CA ASP A 139 -28.33 15.05 0.05
C ASP A 139 -28.26 16.07 1.18
N ILE A 140 -27.07 16.36 1.72
CA ILE A 140 -26.85 17.45 2.67
C ILE A 140 -27.18 18.79 2.01
N LYS A 141 -26.71 19.04 0.78
CA LYS A 141 -26.99 20.27 0.02
C LYS A 141 -28.50 20.47 -0.18
N LYS A 142 -29.26 19.41 -0.48
CA LYS A 142 -30.74 19.48 -0.56
C LYS A 142 -31.37 19.85 0.78
N GLN A 143 -30.87 19.31 1.88
CA GLN A 143 -31.37 19.65 3.22
C GLN A 143 -31.09 21.11 3.58
N VAL A 144 -29.88 21.61 3.30
CA VAL A 144 -29.51 23.03 3.52
C VAL A 144 -30.41 23.95 2.71
N ASN A 145 -30.57 23.70 1.41
CA ASN A 145 -31.43 24.52 0.55
C ASN A 145 -32.89 24.53 1.02
N ARG A 146 -33.40 23.38 1.51
CA ARG A 146 -34.74 23.30 2.11
C ARG A 146 -34.88 24.17 3.36
N ILE A 147 -33.84 24.24 4.19
CA ILE A 147 -33.84 25.09 5.39
C ILE A 147 -33.81 26.56 4.99
N GLU A 148 -32.99 26.95 4.02
CA GLU A 148 -32.93 28.32 3.49
C GLU A 148 -34.30 28.79 2.96
N LEU A 149 -34.97 27.96 2.16
CA LEU A 149 -36.31 28.27 1.63
C LEU A 149 -37.32 28.51 2.75
N LYS A 150 -37.37 27.63 3.76
CA LYS A 150 -38.27 27.77 4.92
C LYS A 150 -37.97 29.03 5.73
N LEU A 151 -36.71 29.38 5.88
CA LEU A 151 -36.31 30.58 6.63
C LEU A 151 -36.74 31.85 5.88
N ASN A 152 -36.53 31.88 4.56
CA ASN A 152 -36.92 32.99 3.72
C ASN A 152 -38.45 33.19 3.73
N GLU A 153 -39.23 32.10 3.61
CA GLU A 153 -40.69 32.14 3.70
C GLU A 153 -41.18 32.73 5.03
N LYS A 154 -40.61 32.31 6.16
CA LYS A 154 -40.94 32.87 7.48
C LYS A 154 -40.60 34.36 7.59
N LEU A 155 -39.49 34.80 7.00
CA LEU A 155 -39.11 36.22 6.97
C LEU A 155 -40.10 37.04 6.14
N HIS A 156 -40.58 36.52 5.02
CA HIS A 156 -41.60 37.18 4.18
C HIS A 156 -42.95 37.32 4.90
N ILE A 157 -43.39 36.28 5.62
CA ILE A 157 -44.64 36.34 6.39
C ILE A 157 -44.55 37.40 7.50
N LYS A 158 -43.45 37.41 8.26
CA LYS A 158 -43.24 38.39 9.35
C LYS A 158 -43.23 39.84 8.85
N ARG A 159 -42.69 40.08 7.65
CA ARG A 159 -42.69 41.41 7.00
C ARG A 159 -44.06 41.87 6.49
N LYS A 160 -45.01 40.97 6.24
CA LYS A 160 -46.38 41.32 5.80
C LYS A 160 -47.36 41.53 6.95
N THR A 161 -47.01 41.11 8.16
CA THR A 161 -47.87 41.20 9.37
C THR A 161 -47.44 42.30 10.34
N THR A 162 -46.35 43.00 10.05
CA THR A 162 -45.89 44.21 10.76
C THR A 162 -46.07 45.40 9.82
#